data_AF-A0A0N4ZTY3-F1
#
_entry.id   AF-A0A0N4ZTY3-F1
#
_cell.length_a   1.000
_cell.length_b   1.000
_cell.length_c   1.000
_cell.angle_alpha   90.00
_cell.angle_beta   90.00
_cell.angle_gamma   90.00
#
_symmetry.space_group_name_H-M   'P 1'
#
loop_
_entity.id
_entity.type
_entity.pdbx_description
1 polymer ?
#
loop_
_entity_poly.entity_id
_entity_poly.type
_entity_poly.pdbx_seq_one_letter_code
_entity_poly.pdbx_strand_id
1 'polypeptide(L)'
;MKLVLFIAILLVKTVLSQKVIWNGKNADVTDCELYIYSKYMEANTGKRVKLGNDRHYLKDEMNVFPHVTFVNIQIYPIEGSKYVENGKGIVIDYFSFLGYQIFFRPSPYNEYLLDHGSGSCFITYCSLGLYLYHEESGADDIIEDKITDFNSVFYLKLTMKTGEYLIGTFKGAGYNVHLILCPYDNWVSPKSMVKFIPYKRGGIEVDNFWNMHILLPTYGKDANEGKLLCGYLKYLDGDTLKIGFKLDFLKSKKDIKIRKINVRSDELVCSDGMKETHYYHIGYSDKSKEITSNRYINTKYLDRKALFHEEKIYLYNKLENELKNLLKDGPKIYETNDEYVYPSIEPSCKLEINPIPGKLTLHGSDNSRINLNNSSSGVEILYMEEDLLEERTKLKCVIETEDEGSKYNLKNFYNNTFKAELVSIDEKGNVKTVSQINFGESYGKYGCILKPRSGDKLHEDSKFIKPLYFETRYNEDSDSKREWKNVNEMSIECRKENSFRYGIWLISIIGVIAVSTIVIVVIVVVVLERGKRSKIYEVILLKDRKDKSSKGRSTSSSFKNSSSSSGDSKYLSKLKESRKIRKY
;
A
#
# COMPACT_ATOMS: atom_id res chain seq x y z
N MET A 1 34.98 -53.81 31.13
CA MET A 1 35.55 -52.55 31.63
C MET A 1 35.01 -51.30 30.94
N LYS A 2 34.95 -51.23 29.58
CA LYS A 2 34.45 -50.04 28.84
C LYS A 2 32.99 -49.64 29.12
N LEU A 3 32.09 -50.61 29.33
CA LEU A 3 30.67 -50.35 29.63
C LEU A 3 30.46 -49.71 31.01
N VAL A 4 31.19 -50.18 32.03
CA VAL A 4 31.11 -49.64 33.40
C VAL A 4 31.65 -48.21 33.45
N LEU A 5 32.74 -47.93 32.73
CA LEU A 5 33.26 -46.57 32.58
C LEU A 5 32.27 -45.64 31.86
N PHE A 6 31.62 -46.13 30.80
CA PHE A 6 30.59 -45.37 30.08
C PHE A 6 29.37 -45.06 30.96
N ILE A 7 28.89 -46.04 31.74
CA ILE A 7 27.79 -45.84 32.69
C ILE A 7 28.19 -44.88 33.81
N ALA A 8 29.41 -44.99 34.34
CA ALA A 8 29.92 -44.06 35.35
C ALA A 8 30.04 -42.63 34.81
N ILE A 9 30.55 -42.45 33.58
CA ILE A 9 30.61 -41.13 32.92
C ILE A 9 29.20 -40.58 32.68
N LEU A 10 28.24 -41.41 32.26
CA LEU A 10 26.85 -41.00 32.08
C LEU A 10 26.20 -40.59 33.39
N LEU A 11 26.36 -41.40 34.45
CA LEU A 11 25.81 -41.12 35.78
C LEU A 11 26.42 -39.85 36.38
N VAL A 12 27.74 -39.70 36.30
CA VAL A 12 28.45 -38.50 36.75
C VAL A 12 27.99 -37.28 35.93
N LYS A 13 27.83 -37.40 34.61
CA LYS A 13 27.27 -36.32 33.79
C LYS A 13 25.84 -35.98 34.15
N THR A 14 24.97 -36.97 34.41
CA THR A 14 23.57 -36.71 34.79
C THR A 14 23.44 -36.11 36.18
N VAL A 15 24.25 -36.55 37.15
CA VAL A 15 24.23 -36.04 38.52
C VAL A 15 24.85 -34.64 38.59
N LEU A 16 25.98 -34.41 37.91
CA LEU A 16 26.61 -33.09 37.82
C LEU A 16 25.86 -32.12 36.89
N SER A 17 24.87 -32.59 36.12
CA SER A 17 24.04 -31.76 35.23
C SER A 17 22.69 -31.41 35.85
N GLN A 18 22.40 -31.80 37.10
CA GLN A 18 21.16 -31.36 37.74
C GLN A 18 21.26 -29.86 38.06
N LYS A 19 20.47 -29.07 37.34
CA LYS A 19 20.29 -27.65 37.64
C LYS A 19 19.62 -27.50 39.00
N VAL A 20 20.10 -26.55 39.79
CA VAL A 20 19.45 -26.20 41.06
C VAL A 20 18.10 -25.56 40.76
N ILE A 21 17.07 -25.92 41.53
CA ILE A 21 15.73 -25.33 41.40
C ILE A 21 15.59 -24.25 42.46
N TRP A 22 15.51 -22.99 42.03
CA TRP A 22 15.14 -21.87 42.89
C TRP A 22 13.63 -21.66 42.85
N ASN A 23 12.98 -21.61 44.01
CA ASN A 23 11.52 -21.55 44.12
C ASN A 23 11.06 -20.26 44.82
N GLY A 24 10.39 -19.37 44.08
CA GLY A 24 9.97 -18.06 44.58
C GLY A 24 8.89 -18.08 45.66
N LYS A 25 8.30 -19.24 45.96
CA LYS A 25 7.43 -19.40 47.13
C LYS A 25 8.21 -19.44 48.45
N ASN A 26 9.49 -19.79 48.40
CA ASN A 26 10.37 -19.87 49.57
C ASN A 26 11.09 -18.55 49.85
N ALA A 27 11.08 -17.60 48.90
CA ALA A 27 11.71 -16.31 49.04
C ALA A 27 10.88 -15.40 49.96
N ASP A 28 11.57 -14.71 50.88
CA ASP A 28 10.96 -13.62 51.63
C ASP A 28 11.10 -12.32 50.84
N VAL A 29 9.97 -11.76 50.42
CA VAL A 29 9.89 -10.54 49.61
C VAL A 29 9.22 -9.40 50.35
N THR A 30 8.88 -9.56 51.63
CA THR A 30 8.05 -8.57 52.36
C THR A 30 8.74 -7.22 52.53
N ASP A 31 10.07 -7.20 52.49
CA ASP A 31 10.88 -5.98 52.64
C ASP A 31 11.38 -5.42 51.31
N CYS A 32 11.01 -6.03 50.18
CA CYS A 32 11.36 -5.51 48.87
C CYS A 32 10.46 -4.31 48.51
N GLU A 33 11.08 -3.14 48.35
CA GLU A 33 10.43 -1.94 47.84
C GLU A 33 11.10 -1.49 46.54
N LEU A 34 10.28 -1.23 45.51
CA LEU A 34 10.73 -0.60 44.29
C LEU A 34 10.46 0.91 44.37
N TYR A 35 11.43 1.70 43.99
CA TYR A 35 11.27 3.13 43.77
C TYR A 35 11.06 3.41 42.29
N ILE A 36 9.87 3.91 41.95
CA ILE A 36 9.47 4.12 40.55
C ILE A 36 9.25 5.61 40.33
N TYR A 37 9.93 6.15 39.33
CA TYR A 37 9.83 7.56 38.98
C TYR A 37 9.95 7.77 37.48
N SER A 38 9.54 8.96 37.03
CA SER A 38 9.80 9.41 35.67
C SER A 38 11.26 9.79 35.54
N LYS A 39 11.96 9.39 34.47
CA LYS A 39 13.41 9.64 34.31
C LYS A 39 13.81 11.11 34.47
N TYR A 40 12.88 12.03 34.17
CA TYR A 40 13.11 13.47 34.13
C TYR A 40 12.18 14.26 35.06
N MET A 41 11.71 13.64 36.14
CA MET A 41 11.20 14.39 37.29
C MET A 41 12.24 14.33 38.41
N GLU A 42 12.28 15.36 39.27
CA GLU A 42 13.10 15.32 40.48
C GLU A 42 12.83 13.99 41.21
N ALA A 43 13.90 13.32 41.64
CA ALA A 43 13.83 12.02 42.29
C ALA A 43 12.72 11.99 43.36
N ASN A 44 12.54 13.10 44.10
CA ASN A 44 11.53 13.32 45.14
C ASN A 44 10.07 13.07 44.74
N THR A 45 9.75 13.00 43.45
CA THR A 45 8.38 12.71 42.94
C THR A 45 8.12 11.21 42.75
N GLY A 46 9.14 10.37 42.91
CA GLY A 46 9.03 8.94 42.80
C GLY A 46 8.12 8.34 43.87
N LYS A 47 7.51 7.21 43.54
CA LYS A 47 6.66 6.45 44.47
C LYS A 47 7.34 5.15 44.85
N ARG A 48 7.32 4.88 46.14
CA ARG A 48 7.66 3.56 46.67
C ARG A 48 6.49 2.63 46.41
N VAL A 49 6.79 1.53 45.74
CA VAL A 49 5.87 0.43 45.49
C VAL A 49 6.38 -0.74 46.30
N LYS A 50 5.72 -1.00 47.42
CA LYS A 50 5.94 -2.24 48.17
C LYS A 50 5.60 -3.41 47.28
N LEU A 51 6.47 -4.42 47.27
CA LEU A 51 6.14 -5.70 46.69
C LEU A 51 5.01 -6.31 47.56
N GLY A 52 3.75 -6.09 47.14
CA GLY A 52 2.54 -6.48 47.89
C GLY A 52 2.28 -7.99 48.02
N ASN A 53 1.42 -8.36 48.96
CA ASN A 53 1.10 -9.76 49.29
C ASN A 53 0.22 -10.50 48.25
N ASP A 54 -0.34 -9.79 47.26
CA ASP A 54 -1.13 -10.40 46.20
C ASP A 54 -0.20 -11.11 45.20
N ARG A 55 0.06 -12.40 45.49
CA ARG A 55 1.09 -13.20 44.85
C ARG A 55 0.53 -13.91 43.62
N HIS A 56 0.66 -13.27 42.48
CA HIS A 56 0.54 -13.95 41.18
C HIS A 56 1.88 -14.52 40.77
N TYR A 57 1.91 -15.81 40.43
CA TYR A 57 3.12 -16.51 40.02
C TYR A 57 3.05 -16.89 38.55
N LEU A 58 4.20 -16.85 37.87
CA LEU A 58 4.33 -17.45 36.55
C LEU A 58 4.16 -18.96 36.65
N LYS A 59 3.42 -19.51 35.67
CA LYS A 59 3.15 -20.95 35.58
C LYS A 59 4.33 -21.72 35.02
N ASP A 60 5.07 -21.09 34.10
CA ASP A 60 6.18 -21.70 33.40
C ASP A 60 7.48 -21.56 34.20
N GLU A 61 8.32 -22.58 34.14
CA GLU A 61 9.69 -22.51 34.63
C GLU A 61 10.56 -21.61 33.75
N MET A 62 11.56 -20.95 34.33
CA MET A 62 12.53 -20.16 33.61
C MET A 62 13.93 -20.74 33.68
N ASN A 63 14.52 -20.93 32.51
CA ASN A 63 15.87 -21.43 32.33
C ASN A 63 16.75 -20.33 31.72
N VAL A 64 17.08 -19.31 32.54
CA VAL A 64 17.87 -18.16 32.07
C VAL A 64 19.36 -18.48 32.10
N PHE A 65 19.79 -19.17 33.15
CA PHE A 65 21.16 -19.61 33.37
C PHE A 65 21.31 -21.14 33.18
N PRO A 66 22.53 -21.61 32.89
CA PRO A 66 22.78 -23.04 32.77
C PRO A 66 22.76 -23.77 34.12
N HIS A 67 23.00 -23.09 35.25
CA HIS A 67 23.16 -23.71 36.58
C HIS A 67 21.90 -23.64 37.47
N VAL A 68 20.92 -22.79 37.15
CA VAL A 68 19.68 -22.61 37.93
C VAL A 68 18.44 -22.61 37.04
N THR A 69 17.36 -23.20 37.55
CA THR A 69 16.01 -23.14 37.01
C THR A 69 15.11 -22.45 38.03
N PHE A 70 14.43 -21.39 37.61
CA PHE A 70 13.52 -20.64 38.48
C PHE A 70 12.08 -21.15 38.31
N VAL A 71 11.39 -21.40 39.42
CA VAL A 71 9.98 -21.79 39.44
C VAL A 71 9.18 -20.89 40.39
N ASN A 72 7.89 -20.73 40.11
CA ASN A 72 6.99 -19.85 40.88
C ASN A 72 7.58 -18.43 41.05
N ILE A 73 8.05 -17.81 39.96
CA ILE A 73 8.50 -16.41 39.99
C ILE A 73 7.28 -15.50 40.14
N GLN A 74 7.31 -14.57 41.09
CA GLN A 74 6.23 -13.63 41.31
C GLN A 74 6.16 -12.57 40.20
N ILE A 75 4.97 -12.28 39.70
CA ILE A 75 4.70 -11.23 38.71
C ILE A 75 4.36 -9.94 39.44
N TYR A 76 5.08 -8.86 39.10
CA TYR A 76 4.80 -7.53 39.59
C TYR A 76 4.30 -6.60 38.48
N PRO A 77 2.99 -6.31 38.43
CA PRO A 77 2.46 -5.28 37.55
C PRO A 77 2.74 -3.89 38.12
N ILE A 78 3.52 -3.07 37.41
CA ILE A 78 3.66 -1.64 37.64
C ILE A 78 2.60 -0.91 36.81
N GLU A 79 1.71 -0.18 37.48
CA GLU A 79 0.80 0.75 36.79
C GLU A 79 1.57 2.02 36.42
N GLY A 80 1.90 2.17 35.14
CA GLY A 80 2.76 3.22 34.61
C GLY A 80 2.09 4.56 34.35
N SER A 81 0.75 4.63 34.27
CA SER A 81 0.05 5.84 33.80
C SER A 81 0.29 7.06 34.69
N LYS A 82 0.68 6.84 35.95
CA LYS A 82 0.98 7.90 36.92
C LYS A 82 2.38 8.54 36.76
N TYR A 83 3.26 7.95 35.96
CA TYR A 83 4.68 8.34 35.87
C TYR A 83 5.09 8.85 34.48
N VAL A 84 4.24 8.64 33.47
CA VAL A 84 4.58 8.85 32.05
C VAL A 84 4.10 10.20 31.51
N GLU A 85 3.62 11.11 32.37
CA GLU A 85 3.24 12.45 31.92
C GLU A 85 4.39 13.10 31.14
N ASN A 86 4.12 13.43 29.87
CA ASN A 86 5.05 14.01 28.91
C ASN A 86 6.15 13.11 28.35
N GLY A 87 6.04 11.79 28.46
CA GLY A 87 6.83 10.94 27.57
C GLY A 87 8.31 10.83 27.95
N LYS A 88 8.54 10.64 29.23
CA LYS A 88 9.84 10.76 29.88
C LYS A 88 10.44 9.41 30.29
N GLY A 89 9.89 8.30 29.79
CA GLY A 89 10.30 6.96 30.22
C GLY A 89 9.89 6.65 31.67
N ILE A 90 10.18 5.44 32.13
CA ILE A 90 10.06 5.05 33.54
C ILE A 90 11.41 4.55 34.01
N VAL A 91 11.78 4.91 35.23
CA VAL A 91 12.94 4.40 35.96
C VAL A 91 12.46 3.59 37.16
N ILE A 92 13.15 2.47 37.40
CA ILE A 92 12.85 1.46 38.41
C ILE A 92 14.14 1.22 39.19
N ASP A 93 14.17 1.76 40.40
CA ASP A 93 15.23 1.52 41.37
C ASP A 93 14.77 0.56 42.45
N TYR A 94 15.71 -0.18 43.00
CA TYR A 94 15.51 -0.90 44.24
C TYR A 94 15.77 0.04 45.41
N PHE A 95 14.85 0.10 46.37
CA PHE A 95 14.87 1.09 47.44
C PHE A 95 15.63 0.63 48.70
N SER A 96 16.18 -0.60 48.75
CA SER A 96 16.93 -1.10 49.91
C SER A 96 18.45 -1.03 49.70
N PHE A 97 19.17 -0.60 50.75
CA PHE A 97 20.60 -0.27 50.76
C PHE A 97 21.55 -1.47 50.85
N LEU A 98 21.04 -2.71 50.88
CA LEU A 98 21.83 -3.89 51.23
C LEU A 98 21.81 -4.93 50.11
N GLY A 99 22.37 -4.62 48.94
CA GLY A 99 22.61 -5.63 47.91
C GLY A 99 22.57 -5.11 46.47
N TYR A 100 22.68 -6.06 45.55
CA TYR A 100 22.73 -5.85 44.11
C TYR A 100 21.37 -6.13 43.47
N GLN A 101 20.81 -5.12 42.81
CA GLN A 101 19.66 -5.29 41.92
C GLN A 101 20.18 -5.64 40.54
N ILE A 102 19.95 -6.89 40.13
CA ILE A 102 20.42 -7.39 38.85
C ILE A 102 19.26 -7.49 37.86
N PHE A 103 19.46 -6.97 36.65
CA PHE A 103 18.45 -7.02 35.60
C PHE A 103 19.07 -7.14 34.21
N PHE A 104 18.23 -7.46 33.23
CA PHE A 104 18.66 -7.69 31.86
C PHE A 104 18.55 -6.43 31.02
N ARG A 105 19.67 -6.02 30.41
CA ARG A 105 19.72 -4.91 29.46
C ARG A 105 20.10 -5.41 28.06
N PRO A 106 19.50 -4.87 26.98
CA PRO A 106 20.04 -5.06 25.65
C PRO A 106 21.49 -4.57 25.58
N SER A 107 22.39 -5.44 25.13
CA SER A 107 23.79 -5.11 24.92
C SER A 107 24.31 -5.80 23.66
N PRO A 108 25.17 -5.13 22.86
CA PRO A 108 25.86 -5.76 21.74
C PRO A 108 27.01 -6.67 22.17
N TYR A 109 27.57 -6.42 23.35
CA TYR A 109 28.58 -7.25 23.99
C TYR A 109 27.80 -8.20 24.91
N ASN A 110 28.24 -9.45 25.12
CA ASN A 110 27.49 -10.45 25.90
C ASN A 110 27.23 -10.08 27.39
N GLU A 111 27.50 -8.83 27.79
CA GLU A 111 27.14 -8.14 29.02
C GLU A 111 25.64 -7.80 29.03
N TYR A 112 24.79 -8.83 29.14
CA TYR A 112 23.34 -8.66 29.18
C TYR A 112 22.80 -8.46 30.60
N LEU A 113 23.62 -8.63 31.64
CA LEU A 113 23.29 -8.38 33.05
C LEU A 113 23.90 -7.07 33.51
N LEU A 114 23.16 -6.34 34.33
CA LEU A 114 23.64 -5.17 35.06
C LEU A 114 23.19 -5.28 36.50
N ASP A 115 24.08 -4.97 37.44
CA ASP A 115 23.92 -5.04 38.89
C ASP A 115 24.05 -3.68 39.59
N HIS A 116 24.54 -2.69 38.86
CA HIS A 116 24.69 -1.31 39.29
C HIS A 116 23.77 -0.39 38.49
N GLY A 117 22.77 0.17 39.17
CA GLY A 117 21.95 1.28 38.68
C GLY A 117 20.48 0.94 38.51
N SER A 118 19.80 1.84 37.82
CA SER A 118 18.35 1.80 37.67
C SER A 118 17.91 1.00 36.45
N GLY A 119 16.98 0.08 36.66
CA GLY A 119 16.17 -0.43 35.56
C GLY A 119 15.42 0.72 34.90
N SER A 120 15.21 0.69 33.60
CA SER A 120 14.41 1.71 32.92
C SER A 120 13.76 1.21 31.65
N CYS A 121 12.66 1.84 31.28
CA CYS A 121 11.96 1.61 30.02
C CYS A 121 11.79 2.95 29.31
N PHE A 122 12.56 3.17 28.25
CA PHE A 122 12.57 4.40 27.46
C PHE A 122 13.03 4.11 26.03
N ILE A 123 13.15 5.12 25.16
CA ILE A 123 13.38 4.85 23.74
C ILE A 123 14.67 4.07 23.45
N THR A 124 15.79 4.28 24.15
CA THR A 124 17.01 3.55 23.76
C THR A 124 16.97 2.08 24.14
N TYR A 125 16.37 1.75 25.28
CA TYR A 125 16.18 0.36 25.70
C TYR A 125 15.09 0.25 26.77
N CYS A 126 14.63 -0.97 26.98
CA CYS A 126 13.71 -1.29 28.06
C CYS A 126 14.15 -2.55 28.81
N SER A 127 14.33 -2.43 30.12
CA SER A 127 14.82 -3.50 31.02
C SER A 127 13.69 -4.16 31.82
N LEU A 128 12.49 -4.26 31.25
CA LEU A 128 11.39 -4.99 31.88
C LEU A 128 11.60 -6.51 31.77
N GLY A 129 10.90 -7.27 32.63
CA GLY A 129 11.00 -8.72 32.69
C GLY A 129 11.64 -9.18 33.99
N LEU A 130 12.60 -10.11 33.89
CA LEU A 130 13.22 -10.73 35.06
C LEU A 130 14.17 -9.78 35.81
N TYR A 131 13.99 -9.69 37.13
CA TYR A 131 14.89 -9.03 38.08
C TYR A 131 15.34 -10.05 39.12
N LEU A 132 16.62 -9.99 39.46
CA LEU A 132 17.28 -10.83 40.46
C LEU A 132 17.82 -9.90 41.55
N TYR A 133 17.81 -10.37 42.79
CA TYR A 133 18.39 -9.66 43.90
C TYR A 133 19.30 -10.59 44.68
N HIS A 134 20.50 -10.11 44.97
CA HIS A 134 21.50 -10.81 45.75
C HIS A 134 22.21 -9.84 46.70
N GLU A 135 22.43 -10.22 47.95
CA GLU A 135 23.03 -9.33 48.95
C GLU A 135 24.52 -9.06 48.68
N GLU A 136 25.27 -10.07 48.22
CA GLU A 136 26.74 -10.01 48.18
C GLU A 136 27.36 -10.17 46.78
N SER A 137 26.56 -10.46 45.75
CA SER A 137 27.06 -10.91 44.45
C SER A 137 26.46 -10.09 43.33
N GLY A 138 27.32 -9.59 42.46
CA GLY A 138 26.98 -8.79 41.31
C GLY A 138 26.55 -9.61 40.08
N ALA A 139 26.45 -8.92 38.96
CA ALA A 139 26.01 -9.45 37.68
C ALA A 139 26.99 -10.51 37.14
N ASP A 140 28.30 -10.22 37.23
CA ASP A 140 29.36 -11.09 36.74
C ASP A 140 29.48 -12.35 37.62
N ASP A 141 29.44 -12.17 38.94
CA ASP A 141 29.51 -13.26 39.94
C ASP A 141 28.42 -14.32 39.72
N ILE A 142 27.19 -13.91 39.36
CA ILE A 142 26.10 -14.85 39.05
C ILE A 142 26.52 -15.85 37.97
N ILE A 143 27.24 -15.38 36.95
CA ILE A 143 27.64 -16.21 35.82
C ILE A 143 28.88 -17.03 36.18
N GLU A 144 29.91 -16.37 36.73
CA GLU A 144 31.23 -16.95 36.97
C GLU A 144 31.21 -17.97 38.11
N ASP A 145 30.61 -17.60 39.24
CA ASP A 145 30.55 -18.43 40.44
C ASP A 145 29.33 -19.35 40.46
N LYS A 146 28.46 -19.24 39.45
CA LYS A 146 27.24 -20.04 39.29
C LYS A 146 26.33 -19.95 40.52
N ILE A 147 26.08 -18.73 40.99
CA ILE A 147 25.21 -18.43 42.13
C ILE A 147 23.81 -19.03 41.91
N THR A 148 23.26 -19.68 42.94
CA THR A 148 21.93 -20.36 42.84
C THR A 148 20.92 -19.92 43.90
N ASP A 149 21.40 -19.23 44.92
CA ASP A 149 20.73 -18.86 46.16
C ASP A 149 20.38 -17.37 46.20
N PHE A 150 19.53 -16.96 45.28
CA PHE A 150 19.04 -15.58 45.21
C PHE A 150 18.15 -15.23 46.40
N ASN A 151 18.37 -14.06 47.01
CA ASN A 151 17.50 -13.50 48.04
C ASN A 151 16.07 -13.29 47.50
N SER A 152 15.95 -12.78 46.27
CA SER A 152 14.66 -12.60 45.60
C SER A 152 14.79 -12.65 44.08
N VAL A 153 13.76 -13.17 43.41
CA VAL A 153 13.61 -13.14 41.95
C VAL A 153 12.15 -12.83 41.62
N PHE A 154 11.94 -11.79 40.82
CA PHE A 154 10.61 -11.36 40.42
C PHE A 154 10.56 -10.94 38.95
N TYR A 155 9.37 -11.02 38.38
CA TYR A 155 9.10 -10.70 36.98
C TYR A 155 8.28 -9.42 36.88
N LEU A 156 8.91 -8.37 36.40
CA LEU A 156 8.36 -7.03 36.33
C LEU A 156 7.62 -6.79 35.02
N LYS A 157 6.34 -6.41 35.12
CA LYS A 157 5.45 -6.11 34.01
C LYS A 157 4.98 -4.67 34.09
N LEU A 158 5.12 -3.90 33.01
CA LEU A 158 4.52 -2.56 32.92
C LEU A 158 3.10 -2.65 32.39
N THR A 159 2.14 -1.99 33.04
CA THR A 159 0.75 -1.89 32.63
C THR A 159 0.33 -0.42 32.51
N MET A 160 -0.63 -0.14 31.63
CA MET A 160 -1.21 1.19 31.44
C MET A 160 -2.73 1.08 31.48
N LYS A 161 -3.42 2.08 32.01
CA LYS A 161 -4.89 2.13 32.01
C LYS A 161 -5.48 2.05 30.59
N THR A 162 -4.77 2.61 29.62
CA THR A 162 -5.16 2.62 28.20
C THR A 162 -4.72 1.37 27.44
N GLY A 163 -3.85 0.54 28.03
CA GLY A 163 -3.13 -0.52 27.30
C GLY A 163 -2.07 0.00 26.32
N GLU A 164 -1.78 1.30 26.34
CA GLU A 164 -0.82 1.96 25.45
C GLU A 164 0.21 2.76 26.26
N TYR A 165 1.48 2.44 26.05
CA TYR A 165 2.61 3.21 26.56
C TYR A 165 3.19 4.08 25.45
N LEU A 166 2.86 5.37 25.49
CA LEU A 166 3.43 6.36 24.60
C LEU A 166 4.74 6.86 25.21
N ILE A 167 5.87 6.36 24.70
CA ILE A 167 7.23 6.61 25.24
C ILE A 167 7.50 8.11 25.25
N GLY A 168 7.02 8.85 24.25
CA GLY A 168 6.79 10.27 24.42
C GLY A 168 6.11 11.01 23.29
N THR A 169 6.29 12.33 23.28
CA THR A 169 5.65 13.22 22.29
C THR A 169 6.66 13.59 21.24
N PHE A 170 6.35 13.23 20.00
CA PHE A 170 7.07 13.67 18.83
C PHE A 170 6.48 14.98 18.34
N LYS A 171 7.29 16.03 18.33
CA LYS A 171 6.91 17.33 17.76
C LYS A 171 7.51 17.45 16.38
N GLY A 172 6.65 17.50 15.36
CA GLY A 172 7.06 17.66 13.97
C GLY A 172 6.53 18.96 13.40
N ALA A 173 7.16 19.44 12.33
CA ALA A 173 6.66 20.59 11.59
C ALA A 173 6.10 20.18 10.23
N GLY A 174 4.91 20.72 9.90
CA GLY A 174 4.24 20.48 8.62
C GLY A 174 3.74 19.04 8.42
N TYR A 175 3.19 18.77 7.23
CA TYR A 175 2.66 17.44 6.85
C TYR A 175 3.71 16.59 6.11
N ASN A 176 4.99 16.83 6.39
CA ASN A 176 6.08 16.05 5.81
C ASN A 176 6.13 14.66 6.45
N VAL A 177 6.65 13.67 5.71
CA VAL A 177 6.91 12.34 6.25
C VAL A 177 8.26 12.42 6.97
N HIS A 178 8.26 12.48 8.30
CA HIS A 178 9.48 12.49 9.11
C HIS A 178 9.95 11.06 9.37
N LEU A 179 11.25 10.81 9.51
CA LEU A 179 11.71 9.54 10.09
C LEU A 179 11.76 9.66 11.61
N ILE A 180 11.11 8.72 12.29
CA ILE A 180 11.15 8.53 13.74
C ILE A 180 11.91 7.27 14.07
N LEU A 181 12.68 7.31 15.15
CA LEU A 181 13.27 6.14 15.75
C LEU A 181 12.23 5.36 16.55
N CYS A 182 11.92 4.13 16.12
CA CYS A 182 11.02 3.22 16.81
C CYS A 182 11.81 2.07 17.47
N PRO A 183 11.35 1.54 18.62
CA PRO A 183 11.80 0.26 19.13
C PRO A 183 11.69 -0.87 18.10
N TYR A 184 12.59 -1.85 18.20
CA TYR A 184 12.66 -3.02 17.33
C TYR A 184 13.01 -4.29 18.12
N ASP A 185 13.35 -5.39 17.43
CA ASP A 185 13.38 -6.75 17.99
C ASP A 185 14.25 -6.88 19.28
N ASN A 186 15.38 -6.17 19.37
CA ASN A 186 16.27 -6.21 20.54
C ASN A 186 16.10 -5.01 21.50
N TRP A 187 15.03 -4.23 21.39
CA TRP A 187 14.79 -3.09 22.30
C TRP A 187 14.66 -3.53 23.77
N VAL A 188 14.27 -4.78 23.99
CA VAL A 188 14.30 -5.47 25.28
C VAL A 188 15.25 -6.65 25.17
N SER A 189 15.97 -6.95 26.26
CA SER A 189 16.91 -8.07 26.26
C SER A 189 16.17 -9.39 26.05
N PRO A 190 16.56 -10.23 25.08
CA PRO A 190 15.95 -11.55 24.88
C PRO A 190 16.02 -12.45 26.13
N LYS A 191 16.96 -12.15 27.05
CA LYS A 191 17.17 -12.86 28.31
C LYS A 191 16.27 -12.38 29.44
N SER A 192 15.63 -11.21 29.31
CA SER A 192 14.67 -10.72 30.31
C SER A 192 13.33 -11.46 30.28
N MET A 193 13.12 -12.31 29.27
CA MET A 193 11.89 -13.04 28.99
C MET A 193 10.69 -12.17 28.58
N VAL A 194 10.91 -10.87 28.33
CA VAL A 194 9.98 -10.00 27.63
C VAL A 194 10.39 -9.91 26.15
N LYS A 195 9.42 -9.89 25.25
CA LYS A 195 9.68 -9.71 23.81
C LYS A 195 9.04 -8.43 23.31
N PHE A 196 9.78 -7.66 22.52
CA PHE A 196 9.19 -6.60 21.72
C PHE A 196 8.84 -7.14 20.33
N ILE A 197 7.63 -6.85 19.84
CA ILE A 197 7.16 -7.27 18.51
C ILE A 197 6.78 -6.02 17.70
N PRO A 198 7.55 -5.66 16.66
CA PRO A 198 7.27 -4.48 15.84
C PRO A 198 6.04 -4.68 14.95
N TYR A 199 5.23 -3.64 14.78
CA TYR A 199 4.11 -3.65 13.82
C TYR A 199 4.57 -3.45 12.38
N LYS A 200 5.60 -2.63 12.17
CA LYS A 200 6.15 -2.30 10.84
C LYS A 200 7.62 -2.73 10.78
N ARG A 201 7.98 -3.51 9.76
CA ARG A 201 9.37 -3.91 9.46
C ARG A 201 9.93 -3.25 8.19
N GLY A 202 9.11 -2.50 7.45
CA GLY A 202 9.47 -1.88 6.16
C GLY A 202 10.29 -0.59 6.23
N GLY A 203 10.96 -0.34 7.36
CA GLY A 203 11.75 0.86 7.64
C GLY A 203 13.21 0.76 7.20
N ILE A 204 14.04 1.63 7.78
CA ILE A 204 15.50 1.61 7.60
C ILE A 204 16.12 0.98 8.85
N GLU A 205 16.67 -0.22 8.68
CA GLU A 205 17.49 -0.89 9.68
C GLU A 205 18.92 -0.32 9.61
N VAL A 206 19.50 -0.02 10.77
CA VAL A 206 20.84 0.55 10.89
C VAL A 206 21.65 -0.38 11.78
N ASP A 207 22.73 -0.93 11.25
CA ASP A 207 23.55 -1.95 11.93
C ASP A 207 24.05 -1.47 13.30
N ASN A 208 24.43 -0.19 13.40
CA ASN A 208 24.90 0.43 14.65
C ASN A 208 23.83 0.52 15.75
N PHE A 209 22.56 0.23 15.45
CA PHE A 209 21.49 0.16 16.46
C PHE A 209 21.34 -1.23 17.07
N TRP A 210 22.14 -2.22 16.64
CA TRP A 210 22.13 -3.59 17.18
C TRP A 210 20.74 -4.24 17.19
N ASN A 211 19.94 -3.91 16.17
CA ASN A 211 18.56 -4.35 16.02
C ASN A 211 17.63 -3.88 17.16
N MET A 212 18.03 -2.90 17.98
CA MET A 212 17.20 -2.31 19.03
C MET A 212 16.22 -1.28 18.48
N HIS A 213 16.56 -0.66 17.35
CA HIS A 213 15.75 0.37 16.73
C HIS A 213 15.66 0.21 15.22
N ILE A 214 14.59 0.77 14.67
CA ILE A 214 14.37 0.93 13.25
C ILE A 214 13.89 2.36 12.99
N LEU A 215 14.37 2.98 11.91
CA LEU A 215 13.84 4.27 11.48
C LEU A 215 12.57 4.04 10.67
N LEU A 216 11.46 4.55 11.18
CA LEU A 216 10.16 4.46 10.56
C LEU A 216 9.65 5.85 10.15
N PRO A 217 9.25 6.02 8.90
CA PRO A 217 8.51 7.20 8.44
C PRO A 217 7.15 7.40 9.13
N THR A 218 6.82 8.65 9.45
CA THR A 218 5.52 9.11 9.98
C THR A 218 4.58 9.47 8.85
N TYR A 219 3.38 8.90 8.83
CA TYR A 219 2.45 9.15 7.74
C TYR A 219 1.28 10.01 8.16
N GLY A 220 0.62 10.65 7.18
CA GLY A 220 -0.54 11.51 7.43
C GLY A 220 -1.69 10.80 8.15
N LYS A 221 -1.85 9.48 7.97
CA LYS A 221 -2.82 8.69 8.75
C LYS A 221 -2.45 8.66 10.25
N ASP A 222 -1.18 8.43 10.56
CA ASP A 222 -0.68 8.44 11.94
C ASP A 222 -0.86 9.85 12.55
N ALA A 223 -0.63 10.91 11.76
CA ALA A 223 -0.88 12.30 12.17
C ALA A 223 -2.37 12.58 12.47
N ASN A 224 -3.30 12.01 11.70
CA ASN A 224 -4.74 12.15 11.95
C ASN A 224 -5.18 11.44 13.24
N GLU A 225 -4.52 10.34 13.60
CA GLU A 225 -4.77 9.60 14.85
C GLU A 225 -4.04 10.23 16.05
N GLY A 226 -3.18 11.23 15.81
CA GLY A 226 -2.41 11.93 16.85
C GLY A 226 -1.38 11.04 17.57
N LYS A 227 -1.10 9.85 17.03
CA LYS A 227 -0.16 8.88 17.62
C LYS A 227 0.43 7.94 16.55
N LEU A 228 1.65 7.48 16.81
CA LEU A 228 2.34 6.45 16.02
C LEU A 228 2.61 5.25 16.93
N LEU A 229 2.10 4.07 16.56
CA LEU A 229 2.43 2.83 17.27
C LEU A 229 3.57 2.08 16.56
N CYS A 230 4.64 1.78 17.30
CA CYS A 230 5.80 1.07 16.79
C CYS A 230 5.65 -0.45 16.89
N GLY A 231 4.98 -0.93 17.94
CA GLY A 231 4.84 -2.37 18.23
C GLY A 231 4.20 -2.61 19.59
N TYR A 232 4.47 -3.77 20.18
CA TYR A 232 4.00 -4.10 21.52
C TYR A 232 5.01 -4.97 22.28
N LEU A 233 5.04 -4.84 23.60
CA LEU A 233 5.66 -5.79 24.50
C LEU A 233 4.74 -6.99 24.70
N LYS A 234 5.30 -8.18 24.69
CA LYS A 234 4.65 -9.44 25.02
C LYS A 234 5.33 -10.03 26.25
N TYR A 235 4.54 -10.20 27.31
CA TYR A 235 4.97 -10.78 28.58
C TYR A 235 4.73 -12.30 28.60
N LEU A 236 5.39 -13.01 29.52
CA LEU A 236 5.26 -14.47 29.66
C LEU A 236 3.88 -14.94 30.08
N ASP A 237 3.13 -14.13 30.84
CA ASP A 237 1.75 -14.43 31.24
C ASP A 237 0.73 -14.23 30.11
N GLY A 238 1.19 -13.83 28.92
CA GLY A 238 0.37 -13.62 27.73
C GLY A 238 -0.11 -12.19 27.54
N ASP A 239 0.07 -11.33 28.54
CA ASP A 239 -0.32 -9.93 28.46
C ASP A 239 0.52 -9.17 27.41
N THR A 240 -0.08 -8.10 26.89
CA THR A 240 0.59 -7.23 25.92
C THR A 240 0.44 -5.76 26.28
N LEU A 241 1.45 -4.96 25.94
CA LEU A 241 1.42 -3.50 26.10
C LEU A 241 1.85 -2.85 24.79
N LYS A 242 0.97 -2.03 24.18
CA LYS A 242 1.31 -1.33 22.93
C LYS A 242 2.28 -0.20 23.20
N ILE A 243 3.24 -0.01 22.31
CA ILE A 243 4.32 0.96 22.45
C ILE A 243 4.30 1.94 21.28
N GLY A 244 4.44 3.23 21.56
CA GLY A 244 4.43 4.25 20.51
C GLY A 244 4.79 5.65 20.98
N PHE A 245 4.37 6.63 20.19
CA PHE A 245 4.56 8.05 20.41
C PHE A 245 3.24 8.80 20.22
N LYS A 246 3.05 9.86 21.01
CA LYS A 246 2.09 10.91 20.67
C LYS A 246 2.68 11.76 19.55
N LEU A 247 1.88 12.15 18.57
CA LEU A 247 2.31 13.02 17.49
C LEU A 247 1.69 14.39 17.67
N ASP A 248 2.52 15.43 17.64
CA ASP A 248 2.11 16.84 17.74
C ASP A 248 2.74 17.62 16.57
N PHE A 249 1.99 17.75 15.48
CA PHE A 249 2.45 18.43 14.28
C PHE A 249 2.00 19.89 14.28
N LEU A 250 2.97 20.81 14.26
CA LEU A 250 2.69 22.24 14.11
C LEU A 250 2.24 22.52 12.68
N LYS A 251 1.03 23.08 12.53
CA LYS A 251 0.40 23.44 11.24
C LYS A 251 1.14 24.54 10.45
N SER A 252 2.18 25.15 11.01
CA SER A 252 2.71 26.44 10.55
C SER A 252 3.87 26.40 9.55
N LYS A 253 4.45 25.23 9.20
CA LYS A 253 5.51 25.16 8.17
C LYS A 253 4.96 24.86 6.77
N LYS A 254 5.55 25.53 5.78
CA LYS A 254 5.31 25.34 4.34
C LYS A 254 5.74 23.94 3.92
N ASP A 255 4.87 23.21 3.23
CA ASP A 255 5.18 21.87 2.70
C ASP A 255 6.39 21.91 1.76
N ILE A 256 7.18 20.83 1.78
CA ILE A 256 8.33 20.66 0.88
C ILE A 256 7.83 20.64 -0.58
N LYS A 257 8.47 21.45 -1.43
CA LYS A 257 8.16 21.50 -2.86
C LYS A 257 8.41 20.13 -3.50
N ILE A 258 7.41 19.63 -4.21
CA ILE A 258 7.49 18.37 -4.96
C ILE A 258 8.22 18.63 -6.29
N ARG A 259 9.26 17.83 -6.57
CA ARG A 259 9.94 17.81 -7.86
C ARG A 259 9.48 16.59 -8.67
N LYS A 260 8.91 16.84 -9.85
CA LYS A 260 8.52 15.78 -10.77
C LYS A 260 9.76 15.19 -11.45
N ILE A 261 9.81 13.86 -11.59
CA ILE A 261 10.94 13.14 -12.20
C ILE A 261 10.46 12.15 -13.26
N ASN A 262 11.26 11.93 -14.28
CA ASN A 262 11.11 10.85 -15.24
C ASN A 262 12.04 9.69 -14.85
N VAL A 263 11.48 8.59 -14.34
CA VAL A 263 12.25 7.39 -13.91
C VAL A 263 12.99 6.67 -15.05
N ARG A 264 12.83 7.08 -16.31
CA ARG A 264 13.65 6.55 -17.42
C ARG A 264 14.99 7.27 -17.55
N SER A 265 15.06 8.56 -17.22
CA SER A 265 16.25 9.39 -17.43
C SER A 265 16.85 9.94 -16.14
N ASP A 266 16.03 10.14 -15.13
CA ASP A 266 16.38 10.92 -13.95
C ASP A 266 16.81 10.02 -12.79
N GLU A 267 17.71 10.54 -11.97
CA GLU A 267 18.13 9.91 -10.73
C GLU A 267 17.24 10.33 -9.56
N LEU A 268 17.09 9.42 -8.59
CA LEU A 268 16.41 9.68 -7.33
C LEU A 268 17.32 10.47 -6.39
N VAL A 269 17.60 11.74 -6.72
CA VAL A 269 18.46 12.66 -5.94
C VAL A 269 17.78 14.01 -5.74
N CYS A 270 18.20 14.81 -4.75
CA CYS A 270 17.59 16.14 -4.54
C CYS A 270 18.22 17.26 -5.39
N SER A 271 19.49 17.11 -5.77
CA SER A 271 20.25 18.13 -6.51
C SER A 271 21.28 17.47 -7.43
N ASP A 272 21.70 18.21 -8.45
CA ASP A 272 22.70 17.74 -9.40
C ASP A 272 24.06 17.50 -8.72
N GLY A 273 24.81 16.51 -9.19
CA GLY A 273 26.12 16.12 -8.62
C GLY A 273 26.03 15.21 -7.38
N MET A 274 24.85 15.01 -6.82
CA MET A 274 24.64 14.03 -5.75
C MET A 274 24.41 12.63 -6.31
N LYS A 275 24.73 11.60 -5.51
CA LYS A 275 24.49 10.20 -5.86
C LYS A 275 23.28 9.68 -5.08
N GLU A 276 22.52 8.77 -5.67
CA GLU A 276 21.39 8.11 -5.00
C GLU A 276 21.83 7.42 -3.70
N THR A 277 23.03 6.86 -3.66
CA THR A 277 23.56 6.22 -2.44
C THR A 277 23.70 7.18 -1.25
N HIS A 278 23.72 8.49 -1.47
CA HIS A 278 23.75 9.52 -0.41
C HIS A 278 22.40 9.69 0.28
N TYR A 279 21.32 9.06 -0.20
CA TYR A 279 19.99 9.20 0.38
C TYR A 279 19.45 7.86 0.89
N TYR A 280 18.57 7.93 1.89
CA TYR A 280 17.53 6.92 2.07
C TYR A 280 16.28 7.35 1.31
N HIS A 281 15.62 6.39 0.66
CA HIS A 281 14.44 6.64 -0.17
C HIS A 281 13.24 5.94 0.44
N ILE A 282 12.19 6.71 0.74
CA ILE A 282 10.93 6.18 1.25
C ILE A 282 9.85 6.44 0.21
N GLY A 283 9.34 5.37 -0.39
CA GLY A 283 8.17 5.43 -1.27
C GLY A 283 6.89 5.58 -0.45
N TYR A 284 5.95 6.38 -0.96
CA TYR A 284 4.68 6.68 -0.33
C TYR A 284 3.57 6.80 -1.40
N SER A 285 2.45 6.12 -1.18
CA SER A 285 1.28 6.18 -2.05
C SER A 285 -0.02 6.40 -1.26
N ASP A 286 -0.63 7.57 -1.47
CA ASP A 286 -1.90 7.95 -0.83
C ASP A 286 -3.09 7.04 -1.21
N LYS A 287 -3.01 6.35 -2.37
CA LYS A 287 -4.13 5.60 -2.96
C LYS A 287 -4.18 4.12 -2.56
N SER A 288 -3.13 3.61 -1.93
CA SER A 288 -3.05 2.21 -1.50
C SER A 288 -3.60 2.04 -0.08
N LYS A 289 -4.80 1.44 0.03
CA LYS A 289 -5.36 1.01 1.32
C LYS A 289 -4.55 -0.11 2.00
N GLU A 290 -3.63 -0.74 1.28
CA GLU A 290 -2.73 -1.77 1.81
C GLU A 290 -1.45 -1.17 2.40
N ILE A 291 -0.88 -1.88 3.37
CA ILE A 291 0.38 -1.62 4.10
C ILE A 291 1.58 -1.49 3.13
N THR A 292 1.45 -1.94 1.89
CA THR A 292 2.40 -1.78 0.79
C THR A 292 2.56 -0.34 0.30
N SER A 293 1.71 0.59 0.75
CA SER A 293 1.78 2.02 0.41
C SER A 293 3.10 2.66 0.80
N ASN A 294 3.81 2.09 1.78
CA ASN A 294 4.98 2.76 2.32
C ASN A 294 6.14 1.82 2.63
N ARG A 295 7.28 2.09 1.98
CA ARG A 295 8.41 1.16 1.99
C ARG A 295 9.73 1.89 1.82
N TYR A 296 10.74 1.40 2.52
CA TYR A 296 12.11 1.71 2.22
C TYR A 296 12.52 1.14 0.85
N ILE A 297 13.01 2.00 -0.03
CA ILE A 297 13.56 1.65 -1.35
C ILE A 297 15.08 1.58 -1.17
N ASN A 298 15.62 0.37 -1.16
CA ASN A 298 17.07 0.18 -1.06
C ASN A 298 17.69 0.37 -2.45
N THR A 299 18.41 1.46 -2.63
CA THR A 299 19.04 1.82 -3.91
C THR A 299 20.18 0.90 -4.34
N LYS A 300 20.70 0.04 -3.45
CA LYS A 300 21.66 -1.01 -3.83
C LYS A 300 21.00 -2.18 -4.57
N TYR A 301 19.67 -2.32 -4.48
CA TYR A 301 18.89 -3.43 -5.03
C TYR A 301 17.63 -2.92 -5.74
N LEU A 302 17.81 -1.91 -6.61
CA LEU A 302 16.71 -1.24 -7.34
C LEU A 302 15.97 -2.16 -8.32
N ASP A 303 16.67 -3.17 -8.83
CA ASP A 303 16.12 -4.24 -9.66
C ASP A 303 15.05 -5.08 -8.95
N ARG A 304 15.11 -5.16 -7.61
CA ARG A 304 14.21 -6.00 -6.81
C ARG A 304 12.94 -5.30 -6.36
N LYS A 305 12.88 -3.97 -6.43
CA LYS A 305 11.76 -3.18 -5.89
C LYS A 305 11.12 -2.32 -6.98
N ALA A 306 9.94 -2.75 -7.43
CA ALA A 306 9.15 -2.03 -8.42
C ALA A 306 8.83 -0.60 -7.96
N LEU A 307 8.91 0.39 -8.84
CA LEU A 307 8.37 1.74 -8.61
C LEU A 307 6.97 1.86 -9.21
N PHE A 308 6.13 2.72 -8.64
CA PHE A 308 4.74 2.87 -9.07
C PHE A 308 4.39 4.28 -9.57
N HIS A 309 3.42 4.34 -10.47
CA HIS A 309 2.84 5.59 -10.95
C HIS A 309 2.26 6.42 -9.79
N GLU A 310 2.50 7.74 -9.82
CA GLU A 310 2.13 8.70 -8.76
C GLU A 310 2.74 8.41 -7.37
N GLU A 311 3.69 7.48 -7.27
CA GLU A 311 4.42 7.27 -6.02
C GLU A 311 5.24 8.52 -5.70
N LYS A 312 5.09 9.01 -4.47
CA LYS A 312 5.91 10.08 -3.93
C LYS A 312 7.12 9.44 -3.25
N ILE A 313 8.31 9.92 -3.53
CA ILE A 313 9.54 9.42 -2.91
C ILE A 313 10.13 10.53 -2.04
N TYR A 314 10.24 10.26 -0.75
CA TYR A 314 10.88 11.13 0.24
C TYR A 314 12.34 10.73 0.38
N LEU A 315 13.24 11.72 0.28
CA LEU A 315 14.68 11.51 0.31
C LEU A 315 15.27 12.11 1.57
N TYR A 316 16.05 11.32 2.30
CA TYR A 316 16.74 11.74 3.52
C TYR A 316 18.24 11.67 3.29
N ASN A 317 18.91 12.82 3.29
CA ASN A 317 20.32 12.92 3.01
C ASN A 317 21.15 12.36 4.17
N LYS A 318 21.86 11.24 3.92
CA LYS A 318 22.72 10.57 4.91
C LYS A 318 23.89 11.43 5.37
N LEU A 319 24.23 12.49 4.61
CA LEU A 319 25.33 13.39 4.91
C LEU A 319 24.91 14.58 5.79
N GLU A 320 23.61 14.82 5.97
CA GLU A 320 23.13 15.85 6.89
C GLU A 320 23.50 15.50 8.33
N ASN A 321 23.94 16.50 9.10
CA ASN A 321 24.55 16.29 10.41
C ASN A 321 23.64 15.51 11.38
N GLU A 322 22.33 15.76 11.39
CA GLU A 322 21.41 15.08 12.30
C GLU A 322 21.36 13.58 12.02
N LEU A 323 21.01 13.18 10.79
CA LEU A 323 20.97 11.77 10.41
C LEU A 323 22.36 11.13 10.47
N LYS A 324 23.41 11.81 10.00
CA LYS A 324 24.79 11.32 10.06
C LYS A 324 25.22 11.01 11.49
N ASN A 325 24.96 11.92 12.43
CA ASN A 325 25.30 11.73 13.84
C ASN A 325 24.45 10.62 14.46
N LEU A 326 23.16 10.56 14.14
CA LEU A 326 22.29 9.48 14.61
C LEU A 326 22.78 8.10 14.14
N LEU A 327 23.16 7.97 12.87
CA LEU A 327 23.69 6.71 12.31
C LEU A 327 25.03 6.31 12.92
N LYS A 328 25.89 7.29 13.21
CA LYS A 328 27.24 7.04 13.73
C LYS A 328 27.23 6.75 15.23
N ASP A 329 26.57 7.59 16.00
CA ASP A 329 26.70 7.64 17.45
C ASP A 329 25.49 7.01 18.16
N GLY A 330 24.48 6.57 17.41
CA GLY A 330 23.20 6.14 17.97
C GLY A 330 22.32 7.32 18.38
N PRO A 331 21.13 7.04 18.96
CA PRO A 331 20.29 8.07 19.55
C PRO A 331 21.02 8.77 20.69
N LYS A 332 21.55 9.97 20.42
CA LYS A 332 22.02 10.87 21.47
C LYS A 332 20.82 11.46 22.18
N ILE A 333 20.72 11.17 23.46
CA ILE A 333 19.74 11.79 24.33
C ILE A 333 20.36 13.09 24.83
N TYR A 334 19.95 14.21 24.24
CA TYR A 334 20.30 15.52 24.77
C TYR A 334 19.33 15.88 25.90
N GLU A 335 19.89 16.10 27.08
CA GLU A 335 19.15 16.60 28.23
C GLU A 335 19.13 18.13 28.18
N THR A 336 18.18 18.69 27.44
CA THR A 336 17.92 20.13 27.49
C THR A 336 16.78 20.40 28.45
N ASN A 337 17.03 21.26 29.45
CA ASN A 337 16.12 21.75 30.49
C ASN A 337 14.61 21.53 30.21
N ASP A 338 14.11 20.40 30.70
CA ASP A 338 12.71 19.96 30.81
C ASP A 338 12.01 19.27 29.63
N GLU A 339 12.51 19.33 28.39
CA GLU A 339 11.86 18.68 27.25
C GLU A 339 12.79 17.76 26.47
N TYR A 340 12.45 16.47 26.47
CA TYR A 340 13.15 15.45 25.69
C TYR A 340 12.77 15.61 24.22
N VAL A 341 13.78 15.80 23.35
CA VAL A 341 13.56 15.87 21.91
C VAL A 341 13.93 14.52 21.29
N TYR A 342 12.92 13.78 20.84
CA TYR A 342 13.11 12.59 20.02
C TYR A 342 13.70 13.00 18.67
N PRO A 343 14.76 12.33 18.17
CA PRO A 343 15.35 12.67 16.88
C PRO A 343 14.29 12.57 15.78
N SER A 344 14.21 13.61 14.97
CA SER A 344 13.14 13.82 13.99
C SER A 344 13.77 14.23 12.67
N ILE A 345 13.94 13.26 11.78
CA ILE A 345 14.67 13.55 10.55
C ILE A 345 13.66 13.98 9.49
N GLU A 346 13.67 15.28 9.18
CA GLU A 346 12.93 15.84 8.05
C GLU A 346 13.52 15.33 6.71
N PRO A 347 12.68 15.10 5.68
CA PRO A 347 13.19 14.75 4.37
C PRO A 347 13.84 15.97 3.71
N SER A 348 15.01 15.78 3.09
CA SER A 348 15.73 16.82 2.37
C SER A 348 14.97 17.31 1.13
N CYS A 349 14.27 16.40 0.45
CA CYS A 349 13.38 16.74 -0.65
C CYS A 349 12.31 15.66 -0.90
N LYS A 350 11.37 15.98 -1.80
CA LYS A 350 10.28 15.10 -2.22
C LYS A 350 10.21 15.02 -3.73
N LEU A 351 10.18 13.80 -4.26
CA LEU A 351 10.02 13.50 -5.67
C LEU A 351 8.63 12.93 -5.95
N GLU A 352 8.12 13.15 -7.16
CA GLU A 352 6.90 12.52 -7.67
C GLU A 352 7.20 11.93 -9.05
N ILE A 353 6.85 10.67 -9.23
CA ILE A 353 7.16 9.95 -10.46
C ILE A 353 6.14 10.31 -11.55
N ASN A 354 6.64 10.80 -12.69
CA ASN A 354 5.83 11.08 -13.88
C ASN A 354 5.33 9.80 -14.56
N PRO A 355 4.21 9.88 -15.30
CA PRO A 355 3.78 8.80 -16.18
C PRO A 355 4.84 8.49 -17.24
N ILE A 356 4.97 7.20 -17.57
CA ILE A 356 5.82 6.68 -18.64
C ILE A 356 4.98 6.05 -19.76
N PRO A 357 5.44 6.03 -21.01
CA PRO A 357 4.73 5.35 -22.08
C PRO A 357 4.49 3.87 -21.76
N GLY A 358 3.27 3.40 -22.04
CA GLY A 358 2.89 2.00 -21.91
C GLY A 358 1.94 1.56 -23.01
N LYS A 359 1.64 0.27 -23.03
CA LYS A 359 0.68 -0.35 -23.93
C LYS A 359 -0.05 -1.50 -23.23
N LEU A 360 -1.28 -1.74 -23.64
CA LEU A 360 -2.00 -2.94 -23.22
C LEU A 360 -1.55 -4.13 -24.07
N THR A 361 -1.27 -5.25 -23.40
CA THR A 361 -0.95 -6.52 -24.02
C THR A 361 -1.90 -7.61 -23.54
N LEU A 362 -2.04 -8.65 -24.36
CA LEU A 362 -2.89 -9.80 -24.07
C LEU A 362 -2.02 -10.96 -23.58
N HIS A 363 -2.43 -11.59 -22.49
CA HIS A 363 -1.74 -12.72 -21.90
C HIS A 363 -2.70 -13.91 -21.69
N GLY A 364 -2.15 -15.11 -21.79
CA GLY A 364 -2.81 -16.36 -21.43
C GLY A 364 -2.95 -16.55 -19.92
N SER A 365 -3.56 -17.68 -19.54
CA SER A 365 -3.76 -18.12 -18.15
C SER A 365 -2.44 -18.33 -17.41
N ASP A 366 -1.43 -18.83 -18.13
CA ASP A 366 -0.05 -19.08 -17.69
C ASP A 366 0.82 -17.80 -17.63
N ASN A 367 0.25 -16.63 -17.92
CA ASN A 367 0.95 -15.35 -18.02
C ASN A 367 1.89 -15.22 -19.23
N SER A 368 1.90 -16.17 -20.16
CA SER A 368 2.60 -16.03 -21.44
C SER A 368 1.95 -14.91 -22.25
N ARG A 369 2.77 -14.17 -23.00
CA ARG A 369 2.28 -13.12 -23.88
C ARG A 369 1.74 -13.75 -25.16
N ILE A 370 0.54 -13.36 -25.55
CA ILE A 370 -0.07 -13.78 -26.80
C ILE A 370 0.37 -12.83 -27.89
N ASN A 371 0.98 -13.37 -28.93
CA ASN A 371 1.39 -12.61 -30.10
C ASN A 371 0.17 -12.37 -30.98
N LEU A 372 -0.01 -11.13 -31.37
CA LEU A 372 -1.08 -10.69 -32.25
C LEU A 372 -0.46 -10.16 -33.54
N ASN A 373 -1.10 -10.46 -34.65
CA ASN A 373 -0.61 -10.03 -35.96
C ASN A 373 -1.11 -8.62 -36.26
N ASN A 374 -0.20 -7.74 -36.64
CA ASN A 374 -0.53 -6.35 -36.94
C ASN A 374 -1.36 -6.25 -38.22
N SER A 375 -2.53 -5.63 -38.12
CA SER A 375 -3.29 -5.13 -39.26
C SER A 375 -2.95 -3.68 -39.55
N SER A 376 -3.04 -3.28 -40.82
CA SER A 376 -2.94 -1.87 -41.24
C SER A 376 -4.04 -0.97 -40.66
N SER A 377 -5.11 -1.54 -40.09
CA SER A 377 -6.24 -0.80 -39.51
C SER A 377 -6.09 -0.41 -38.04
N GLY A 378 -4.98 -0.77 -37.37
CA GLY A 378 -4.79 -0.55 -35.93
C GLY A 378 -5.64 -1.46 -35.03
N VAL A 379 -6.27 -2.48 -35.61
CA VAL A 379 -6.94 -3.60 -34.89
C VAL A 379 -6.12 -4.84 -35.15
N GLU A 380 -5.51 -5.41 -34.13
CA GLU A 380 -4.64 -6.59 -34.28
C GLU A 380 -5.47 -7.86 -34.52
N ILE A 381 -4.86 -8.92 -35.06
CA ILE A 381 -5.54 -10.18 -35.36
C ILE A 381 -4.98 -11.27 -34.46
N LEU A 382 -5.87 -11.92 -33.72
CA LEU A 382 -5.59 -13.18 -33.03
C LEU A 382 -6.03 -14.32 -33.95
N TYR A 383 -5.06 -15.04 -34.50
CA TYR A 383 -5.32 -16.29 -35.20
C TYR A 383 -5.58 -17.40 -34.18
N MET A 384 -6.66 -18.14 -34.37
CA MET A 384 -7.02 -19.23 -33.48
C MET A 384 -6.40 -20.52 -33.99
N GLU A 385 -5.58 -21.14 -33.14
CA GLU A 385 -5.05 -22.49 -33.31
C GLU A 385 -6.06 -23.51 -32.74
N GLU A 386 -5.98 -24.78 -33.15
CA GLU A 386 -6.97 -25.82 -32.78
C GLU A 386 -7.13 -25.99 -31.25
N ASP A 387 -6.05 -25.80 -30.51
CA ASP A 387 -6.00 -25.87 -29.04
C ASP A 387 -6.82 -24.77 -28.35
N LEU A 388 -7.05 -23.63 -29.02
CA LEU A 388 -7.89 -22.54 -28.52
C LEU A 388 -9.38 -22.72 -28.85
N LEU A 389 -9.75 -23.67 -29.70
CA LEU A 389 -11.12 -23.83 -30.21
C LEU A 389 -12.03 -24.75 -29.38
N GLU A 390 -11.47 -25.56 -28.48
CA GLU A 390 -12.22 -26.57 -27.72
C GLU A 390 -12.47 -26.20 -26.24
N GLU A 391 -11.82 -25.16 -25.72
CA GLU A 391 -11.96 -24.74 -24.32
C GLU A 391 -12.25 -23.24 -24.15
N ARG A 392 -12.89 -22.88 -23.02
CA ARG A 392 -13.04 -21.48 -22.60
C ARG A 392 -11.69 -20.91 -22.20
N THR A 393 -11.02 -20.23 -23.12
CA THR A 393 -9.70 -19.65 -22.87
C THR A 393 -9.79 -18.47 -21.90
N LYS A 394 -9.04 -18.56 -20.81
CA LYS A 394 -8.85 -17.46 -19.86
C LYS A 394 -7.77 -16.53 -20.38
N LEU A 395 -8.17 -15.31 -20.69
CA LEU A 395 -7.29 -14.25 -21.17
C LEU A 395 -7.28 -13.09 -20.19
N LYS A 396 -6.15 -12.40 -20.09
CA LYS A 396 -6.01 -11.20 -19.27
C LYS A 396 -5.28 -10.10 -20.01
N CYS A 397 -5.70 -8.87 -19.74
CA CYS A 397 -5.02 -7.68 -20.20
C CYS A 397 -3.98 -7.26 -19.18
N VAL A 398 -2.76 -6.97 -19.63
CA VAL A 398 -1.65 -6.49 -18.81
C VAL A 398 -1.19 -5.14 -19.37
N ILE A 399 -0.78 -4.24 -18.48
CA ILE A 399 -0.16 -2.97 -18.88
C ILE A 399 1.35 -3.20 -18.90
N GLU A 400 1.93 -3.23 -20.09
CA GLU A 400 3.38 -3.25 -20.29
C GLU A 400 3.89 -1.82 -20.46
N THR A 401 4.97 -1.49 -19.77
CA THR A 401 5.65 -0.20 -19.90
C THR A 401 6.82 -0.33 -20.87
N GLU A 402 7.11 0.73 -21.62
CA GLU A 402 8.34 0.81 -22.40
C GLU A 402 9.51 1.08 -21.43
N ASP A 403 10.07 0.02 -20.85
CA ASP A 403 11.11 0.07 -19.81
C ASP A 403 12.55 -0.03 -20.34
N GLU A 404 12.72 -0.15 -21.67
CA GLU A 404 14.04 -0.17 -22.31
C GLU A 404 14.90 1.02 -21.84
N GLY A 405 16.02 0.67 -21.19
CA GLY A 405 17.02 1.61 -20.68
C GLY A 405 16.80 2.10 -19.24
N SER A 406 15.71 1.76 -18.56
CA SER A 406 15.54 2.14 -17.15
C SER A 406 16.41 1.29 -16.22
N LYS A 407 17.11 1.94 -15.28
CA LYS A 407 17.85 1.26 -14.21
C LYS A 407 16.95 0.76 -13.06
N TYR A 408 15.67 1.14 -13.04
CA TYR A 408 14.73 0.75 -11.99
C TYR A 408 13.79 -0.35 -12.46
N ASN A 409 13.27 -1.13 -11.51
CA ASN A 409 12.20 -2.06 -11.79
C ASN A 409 10.89 -1.30 -12.01
N LEU A 410 10.38 -1.30 -13.24
CA LEU A 410 9.11 -0.66 -13.61
C LEU A 410 8.02 -1.69 -13.89
N LYS A 411 8.23 -2.96 -13.52
CA LYS A 411 7.20 -3.99 -13.61
C LYS A 411 6.00 -3.55 -12.79
N ASN A 412 4.80 -3.66 -13.37
CA ASN A 412 3.55 -3.28 -12.71
C ASN A 412 3.45 -1.78 -12.34
N PHE A 413 4.23 -0.90 -12.97
CA PHE A 413 4.28 0.54 -12.67
C PHE A 413 2.88 1.17 -12.51
N TYR A 414 1.97 0.85 -13.43
CA TYR A 414 0.63 1.41 -13.46
C TYR A 414 -0.41 0.69 -12.59
N ASN A 415 -0.04 -0.41 -11.93
CA ASN A 415 -1.02 -1.26 -11.24
C ASN A 415 -1.74 -0.56 -10.09
N ASN A 416 -1.15 0.46 -9.47
CA ASN A 416 -1.80 1.19 -8.38
C ASN A 416 -2.82 2.22 -8.87
N THR A 417 -2.73 2.66 -10.13
CA THR A 417 -3.62 3.68 -10.70
C THR A 417 -4.70 3.06 -11.57
N PHE A 418 -4.35 2.07 -12.38
CA PHE A 418 -5.22 1.48 -13.39
C PHE A 418 -5.43 -0.02 -13.18
N LYS A 419 -6.60 -0.48 -13.60
CA LYS A 419 -6.93 -1.89 -13.81
C LYS A 419 -7.20 -2.10 -15.30
N ALA A 420 -6.49 -3.04 -15.92
CA ALA A 420 -6.80 -3.44 -17.29
C ALA A 420 -7.88 -4.51 -17.30
N GLU A 421 -8.86 -4.37 -18.19
CA GLU A 421 -9.94 -5.34 -18.37
C GLU A 421 -10.12 -5.72 -19.83
N LEU A 422 -10.39 -7.01 -20.06
CA LEU A 422 -10.77 -7.53 -21.35
C LEU A 422 -12.26 -7.27 -21.59
N VAL A 423 -12.60 -6.81 -22.78
CA VAL A 423 -13.97 -6.51 -23.20
C VAL A 423 -14.28 -7.09 -24.57
N SER A 424 -15.52 -7.52 -24.76
CA SER A 424 -16.10 -7.81 -26.07
C SER A 424 -16.83 -6.57 -26.60
N ILE A 425 -16.74 -6.34 -27.92
CA ILE A 425 -17.33 -5.21 -28.62
C ILE A 425 -18.31 -5.76 -29.67
N ASP A 426 -19.59 -5.43 -29.52
CA ASP A 426 -20.61 -5.86 -30.48
C ASP A 426 -20.62 -5.00 -31.76
N GLU A 427 -21.44 -5.38 -32.76
CA GLU A 427 -21.58 -4.64 -34.03
C GLU A 427 -22.06 -3.19 -33.87
N LYS A 428 -22.75 -2.89 -32.76
CA LYS A 428 -23.24 -1.55 -32.43
C LYS A 428 -22.21 -0.73 -31.65
N GLY A 429 -21.08 -1.33 -31.29
CA GLY A 429 -20.02 -0.73 -30.48
C GLY A 429 -20.27 -0.78 -28.98
N ASN A 430 -21.23 -1.57 -28.51
CA ASN A 430 -21.45 -1.76 -27.07
C ASN A 430 -20.33 -2.60 -26.49
N VAL A 431 -19.86 -2.19 -25.31
CA VAL A 431 -18.70 -2.79 -24.62
C VAL A 431 -19.19 -3.61 -23.43
N LYS A 432 -18.80 -4.87 -23.35
CA LYS A 432 -19.09 -5.76 -22.22
C LYS A 432 -17.80 -6.37 -21.69
N THR A 433 -17.54 -6.26 -20.38
CA THR A 433 -16.40 -6.95 -19.75
C THR A 433 -16.56 -8.46 -19.85
N VAL A 434 -15.50 -9.14 -20.27
CA VAL A 434 -15.42 -10.60 -20.38
C VAL A 434 -14.15 -11.10 -19.71
N SER A 435 -14.23 -12.21 -19.00
CA SER A 435 -13.07 -12.84 -18.34
C SER A 435 -12.59 -14.11 -19.05
N GLN A 436 -13.42 -14.63 -19.96
CA GLN A 436 -13.16 -15.81 -20.77
C GLN A 436 -13.75 -15.57 -22.16
N ILE A 437 -13.09 -16.10 -23.18
CA ILE A 437 -13.62 -16.12 -24.53
C ILE A 437 -13.95 -17.58 -24.87
N ASN A 438 -15.16 -17.82 -25.40
CA ASN A 438 -15.51 -19.09 -26.01
C ASN A 438 -15.40 -18.95 -27.53
N PHE A 439 -14.26 -19.37 -28.06
CA PHE A 439 -13.96 -19.27 -29.48
C PHE A 439 -14.80 -20.20 -30.35
N GLY A 440 -15.37 -21.27 -29.77
CA GLY A 440 -16.26 -22.20 -30.47
C GLY A 440 -17.65 -21.64 -30.78
N GLU A 441 -18.10 -20.61 -30.06
CA GLU A 441 -19.48 -20.08 -30.18
C GLU A 441 -19.56 -18.72 -30.91
N SER A 442 -18.50 -17.91 -30.91
CA SER A 442 -18.54 -16.61 -31.61
C SER A 442 -17.16 -16.02 -31.92
N TYR A 443 -17.00 -15.60 -33.17
CA TYR A 443 -15.93 -14.71 -33.63
C TYR A 443 -16.33 -13.27 -33.33
N GLY A 444 -15.40 -12.44 -32.85
CA GLY A 444 -15.76 -11.10 -32.40
C GLY A 444 -14.62 -10.11 -32.36
N LYS A 445 -14.99 -8.86 -32.09
CA LYS A 445 -14.06 -7.78 -31.77
C LYS A 445 -13.89 -7.72 -30.27
N TYR A 446 -12.65 -7.64 -29.83
CA TYR A 446 -12.27 -7.57 -28.43
C TYR A 446 -11.34 -6.38 -28.21
N GLY A 447 -11.19 -6.00 -26.96
CA GLY A 447 -10.21 -5.00 -26.59
C GLY A 447 -9.79 -5.12 -25.13
N CYS A 448 -8.63 -4.53 -24.85
CA CYS A 448 -8.21 -4.23 -23.50
C CYS A 448 -8.49 -2.76 -23.23
N ILE A 449 -9.26 -2.49 -22.17
CA ILE A 449 -9.56 -1.12 -21.72
C ILE A 449 -9.01 -0.89 -20.32
N LEU A 450 -8.78 0.37 -19.99
CA LEU A 450 -8.39 0.78 -18.64
C LEU A 450 -9.62 1.19 -17.84
N LYS A 451 -9.67 0.74 -16.59
CA LYS A 451 -10.58 1.24 -15.55
C LYS A 451 -9.78 1.86 -14.41
N PRO A 452 -10.33 2.85 -13.70
CA PRO A 452 -9.72 3.34 -12.48
C PRO A 452 -9.65 2.22 -11.43
N ARG A 453 -8.54 2.14 -10.69
CA ARG A 453 -8.44 1.20 -9.56
C ARG A 453 -9.16 1.71 -8.31
N SER A 454 -9.33 3.02 -8.19
CA SER A 454 -10.06 3.68 -7.12
C SER A 454 -10.84 4.87 -7.66
N GLY A 455 -12.07 5.05 -7.18
CA GLY A 455 -13.01 6.08 -7.64
C GLY A 455 -13.63 5.76 -9.01
N ASP A 456 -14.46 6.68 -9.49
CA ASP A 456 -15.31 6.44 -10.68
C ASP A 456 -14.72 6.99 -11.98
N LYS A 457 -13.72 7.88 -11.89
CA LYS A 457 -13.13 8.56 -13.05
C LYS A 457 -11.77 7.98 -13.39
N LEU A 458 -11.56 7.68 -14.68
CA LEU A 458 -10.27 7.27 -15.19
C LEU A 458 -9.26 8.43 -15.08
N HIS A 459 -8.04 8.13 -14.62
CA HIS A 459 -6.99 9.14 -14.48
C HIS A 459 -6.56 9.71 -15.85
N GLU A 460 -6.19 11.00 -15.89
CA GLU A 460 -5.82 11.69 -17.13
C GLU A 460 -4.57 11.07 -17.80
N ASP A 461 -3.71 10.45 -17.00
CA ASP A 461 -2.49 9.79 -17.48
C ASP A 461 -2.77 8.48 -18.23
N SER A 462 -4.02 8.04 -18.32
CA SER A 462 -4.42 6.95 -19.21
C SER A 462 -4.03 7.22 -20.67
N LYS A 463 -3.89 8.49 -21.06
CA LYS A 463 -3.41 8.91 -22.39
C LYS A 463 -1.99 8.44 -22.73
N PHE A 464 -1.18 8.10 -21.73
CA PHE A 464 0.17 7.57 -21.93
C PHE A 464 0.20 6.06 -22.20
N ILE A 465 -0.95 5.39 -22.11
CA ILE A 465 -1.08 3.95 -22.32
C ILE A 465 -1.84 3.70 -23.62
N LYS A 466 -1.18 3.06 -24.59
CA LYS A 466 -1.80 2.69 -25.86
C LYS A 466 -2.85 1.58 -25.63
N PRO A 467 -4.10 1.74 -26.09
CA PRO A 467 -5.10 0.70 -25.99
C PRO A 467 -4.77 -0.46 -26.94
N LEU A 468 -5.35 -1.63 -26.66
CA LEU A 468 -5.27 -2.80 -27.54
C LEU A 468 -6.67 -3.18 -27.99
N TYR A 469 -6.88 -3.31 -29.30
CA TYR A 469 -8.09 -3.86 -29.90
C TYR A 469 -7.70 -4.97 -30.85
N PHE A 470 -8.42 -6.08 -30.80
CA PHE A 470 -8.12 -7.22 -31.67
C PHE A 470 -9.38 -7.93 -32.17
N GLU A 471 -9.24 -8.60 -33.30
CA GLU A 471 -10.24 -9.46 -33.92
C GLU A 471 -9.76 -10.90 -33.90
N THR A 472 -10.67 -11.82 -33.63
CA THR A 472 -10.40 -13.26 -33.67
C THR A 472 -10.68 -13.78 -35.07
N ARG A 473 -9.72 -14.46 -35.70
CA ARG A 473 -9.89 -15.08 -37.01
C ARG A 473 -9.45 -16.53 -36.99
N TYR A 474 -10.12 -17.36 -37.79
CA TYR A 474 -9.65 -18.71 -38.05
C TYR A 474 -8.39 -18.64 -38.92
N ASN A 475 -7.40 -19.49 -38.60
CA ASN A 475 -6.22 -19.61 -39.45
C ASN A 475 -6.54 -20.54 -40.63
N GLU A 476 -6.85 -19.96 -41.79
CA GLU A 476 -7.17 -20.73 -43.01
C GLU A 476 -6.00 -21.60 -43.49
N ASP A 477 -4.75 -21.26 -43.14
CA ASP A 477 -3.55 -22.02 -43.48
C ASP A 477 -3.30 -23.21 -42.53
N SER A 478 -4.07 -23.32 -41.44
CA SER A 478 -4.06 -24.53 -40.62
C SER A 478 -4.96 -25.57 -41.28
N ASP A 479 -4.36 -26.56 -41.95
CA ASP A 479 -5.01 -27.74 -42.58
C ASP A 479 -5.62 -28.68 -41.52
N SER A 480 -6.48 -28.14 -40.67
CA SER A 480 -7.20 -28.84 -39.62
C SER A 480 -8.51 -29.38 -40.18
N LYS A 481 -8.46 -30.59 -40.75
CA LYS A 481 -9.68 -31.38 -40.97
C LYS A 481 -10.27 -31.77 -39.62
N ARG A 482 -11.24 -30.98 -39.13
CA ARG A 482 -12.08 -31.41 -37.99
C ARG A 482 -12.87 -32.66 -38.39
N GLU A 483 -12.46 -33.81 -37.86
CA GLU A 483 -13.32 -35.00 -37.83
C GLU A 483 -14.31 -34.86 -36.67
N TRP A 484 -15.54 -34.49 -37.01
CA TRP A 484 -16.62 -34.36 -36.05
C TRP A 484 -17.03 -35.75 -35.54
N LYS A 485 -16.96 -35.96 -34.22
CA LYS A 485 -17.35 -37.24 -33.58
C LYS A 485 -18.83 -37.58 -33.77
N ASN A 486 -19.68 -36.61 -34.10
CA ASN A 486 -21.12 -36.82 -34.22
C ASN A 486 -21.76 -35.85 -35.23
N VAL A 487 -22.37 -36.39 -36.28
CA VAL A 487 -22.99 -35.60 -37.37
C VAL A 487 -24.28 -34.89 -36.90
N ASN A 488 -24.85 -35.33 -35.78
CA ASN A 488 -26.14 -34.85 -35.27
C ASN A 488 -26.06 -33.61 -34.37
N GLU A 489 -24.88 -33.12 -34.00
CA GLU A 489 -24.70 -31.89 -33.20
C GLU A 489 -24.49 -30.64 -34.07
N MET A 490 -24.66 -30.76 -35.40
CA MET A 490 -24.40 -29.66 -36.32
C MET A 490 -25.62 -28.74 -36.47
N SER A 491 -25.53 -27.52 -35.93
CA SER A 491 -26.31 -26.39 -36.45
C SER A 491 -25.35 -25.31 -36.94
N ILE A 492 -25.03 -25.31 -38.24
CA ILE A 492 -24.37 -24.17 -38.87
C ILE A 492 -25.46 -23.13 -39.15
N GLU A 493 -25.60 -22.15 -38.25
CA GLU A 493 -26.42 -20.98 -38.52
C GLU A 493 -25.59 -19.99 -39.35
N CYS A 494 -25.54 -20.20 -40.66
CA CYS A 494 -25.05 -19.17 -41.57
C CYS A 494 -26.05 -18.00 -41.54
N ARG A 495 -25.73 -16.96 -40.79
CA ARG A 495 -26.41 -15.67 -40.88
C ARG A 495 -26.15 -15.08 -42.26
N LYS A 496 -27.02 -15.42 -43.20
CA LYS A 496 -27.08 -14.80 -44.53
C LYS A 496 -27.27 -13.30 -44.29
N GLU A 497 -26.28 -12.50 -44.67
CA GLU A 497 -26.40 -11.05 -44.65
C GLU A 497 -27.67 -10.69 -45.44
N ASN A 498 -28.68 -10.16 -44.74
CA ASN A 498 -30.04 -10.02 -45.25
C ASN A 498 -30.09 -9.08 -46.46
N SER A 499 -29.98 -9.65 -47.66
CA SER A 499 -30.34 -9.01 -48.93
C SER A 499 -31.83 -8.64 -49.02
N PHE A 500 -32.63 -9.05 -48.02
CA PHE A 500 -34.05 -8.74 -47.90
C PHE A 500 -34.37 -7.24 -47.70
N ARG A 501 -33.38 -6.43 -47.27
CA ARG A 501 -33.60 -4.97 -47.14
C ARG A 501 -33.65 -4.24 -48.48
N TYR A 502 -33.02 -4.77 -49.53
CA TYR A 502 -33.09 -4.15 -50.87
C TYR A 502 -34.46 -4.33 -51.52
N GLY A 503 -35.12 -5.47 -51.31
CA GLY A 503 -36.46 -5.73 -51.84
C GLY A 503 -37.52 -4.79 -51.25
N ILE A 504 -37.51 -4.59 -49.93
CA ILE A 504 -38.47 -3.69 -49.26
C ILE A 504 -38.21 -2.22 -49.63
N TRP A 505 -36.94 -1.82 -49.75
CA TRP A 505 -36.59 -0.46 -50.22
C TRP A 505 -37.02 -0.21 -51.68
N LEU A 506 -36.87 -1.19 -52.57
CA LEU A 506 -37.34 -1.10 -53.96
C LEU A 506 -38.87 -0.98 -54.05
N ILE A 507 -39.61 -1.76 -53.25
CA ILE A 507 -41.08 -1.69 -53.21
C ILE A 507 -41.55 -0.32 -52.67
N SER A 508 -40.89 0.22 -51.64
CA SER A 508 -41.21 1.57 -51.14
C SER A 508 -40.89 2.67 -52.16
N ILE A 509 -39.77 2.58 -52.89
CA ILE A 509 -39.42 3.56 -53.94
C ILE A 509 -40.44 3.50 -55.08
N ILE A 510 -40.81 2.30 -55.54
CA ILE A 510 -41.82 2.13 -56.60
C ILE A 510 -43.19 2.67 -56.15
N GLY A 511 -43.56 2.44 -54.89
CA GLY A 511 -44.80 2.99 -54.31
C GLY A 511 -44.81 4.52 -54.26
N VAL A 512 -43.71 5.14 -53.85
CA VAL A 512 -43.60 6.62 -53.81
C VAL A 512 -43.63 7.23 -55.20
N ILE A 513 -42.97 6.61 -56.19
CA ILE A 513 -43.01 7.07 -57.58
C ILE A 513 -44.43 6.98 -58.14
N ALA A 514 -45.14 5.87 -57.92
CA ALA A 514 -46.52 5.69 -58.37
C ALA A 514 -47.47 6.75 -57.77
N VAL A 515 -47.40 6.98 -56.46
CA VAL A 515 -48.23 8.01 -55.80
C VAL A 515 -47.87 9.41 -56.29
N SER A 516 -46.58 9.72 -56.46
CA SER A 516 -46.14 11.01 -56.99
C SER A 516 -46.66 11.24 -58.42
N THR A 517 -46.62 10.22 -59.28
CA THR A 517 -47.16 10.34 -60.64
C THR A 517 -48.67 10.57 -60.65
N ILE A 518 -49.44 9.92 -59.76
CA ILE A 518 -50.89 10.15 -59.64
C ILE A 518 -51.17 11.59 -59.19
N VAL A 519 -50.44 12.09 -58.19
CA VAL A 519 -50.59 13.47 -57.70
C VAL A 519 -50.28 14.48 -58.80
N ILE A 520 -49.21 14.26 -59.59
CA ILE A 520 -48.85 15.13 -60.70
C ILE A 520 -49.96 15.12 -61.77
N VAL A 521 -50.50 13.96 -62.12
CA VAL A 521 -51.61 13.86 -63.09
C VAL A 521 -52.85 14.60 -62.58
N VAL A 522 -53.21 14.45 -61.30
CA VAL A 522 -54.34 15.17 -60.70
C VAL A 522 -54.10 16.69 -60.72
N ILE A 523 -52.89 17.15 -60.39
CA ILE A 523 -52.55 18.58 -60.46
C ILE A 523 -52.64 19.08 -61.90
N VAL A 524 -52.13 18.34 -62.89
CA VAL A 524 -52.22 18.72 -64.30
C VAL A 524 -53.68 18.79 -64.77
N VAL A 525 -54.53 17.84 -64.37
CA VAL A 525 -55.97 17.87 -64.67
C VAL A 525 -56.64 19.09 -64.03
N VAL A 526 -56.37 19.38 -62.76
CA VAL A 526 -56.92 20.53 -62.05
C VAL A 526 -56.44 21.86 -62.65
N VAL A 527 -55.18 21.94 -63.07
CA VAL A 527 -54.61 23.13 -63.72
C VAL A 527 -55.19 23.31 -65.12
N LEU A 528 -55.42 22.24 -65.88
CA LEU A 528 -56.08 22.30 -67.18
C LEU A 528 -57.57 22.68 -67.05
N GLU A 529 -58.26 22.24 -65.99
CA GLU A 529 -59.63 22.68 -65.70
C GLU A 529 -59.70 24.14 -65.22
N ARG A 530 -58.74 24.61 -64.41
CA ARG A 530 -58.66 26.02 -64.00
C ARG A 530 -58.24 26.94 -65.14
N GLY A 531 -57.38 26.47 -66.05
CA GLY A 531 -57.00 27.19 -67.27
C GLY A 531 -58.18 27.45 -68.21
N LYS A 532 -59.22 26.58 -68.19
CA LYS A 532 -60.46 26.81 -68.92
C LYS A 532 -61.45 27.78 -68.24
N ARG A 533 -61.31 28.06 -66.93
CA ARG A 533 -62.18 29.01 -66.20
C ARG A 533 -61.56 30.41 -65.98
N SER A 534 -60.27 30.59 -66.29
CA SER A 534 -59.52 31.85 -66.06
C SER A 534 -59.55 32.86 -67.21
N LYS A 535 -60.36 32.66 -68.28
CA LYS A 535 -60.51 33.63 -69.38
C LYS A 535 -61.77 34.53 -69.28
N ILE A 536 -62.48 34.53 -68.15
CA ILE A 536 -63.78 35.25 -68.01
C ILE A 536 -63.83 36.23 -66.81
N TYR A 537 -62.74 36.47 -66.08
CA TYR A 537 -62.75 37.42 -64.94
C TYR A 537 -61.55 38.37 -64.94
N GLU A 538 -61.32 39.06 -66.06
CA GLU A 538 -60.40 40.21 -66.12
C GLU A 538 -61.12 41.48 -66.60
N VAL A 539 -62.37 41.64 -66.17
CA VAL A 539 -63.10 42.90 -66.19
C VAL A 539 -63.93 42.91 -64.92
N ILE A 540 -63.76 43.95 -64.09
CA ILE A 540 -64.57 44.37 -62.92
C ILE A 540 -63.74 44.50 -61.63
N LEU A 541 -63.67 45.75 -61.17
CA LEU A 541 -63.44 46.25 -59.79
C LEU A 541 -61.99 46.61 -59.35
N LEU A 542 -61.53 47.72 -59.92
CA LEU A 542 -61.16 48.90 -59.10
C LEU A 542 -62.37 49.33 -58.25
N LYS A 543 -62.33 49.20 -56.91
CA LYS A 543 -62.87 50.21 -55.96
C LYS A 543 -62.74 49.80 -54.48
N ASP A 544 -62.16 50.74 -53.75
CA ASP A 544 -62.54 51.20 -52.40
C ASP A 544 -62.06 50.53 -51.10
N ARG A 545 -61.71 51.48 -50.20
CA ARG A 545 -61.62 51.49 -48.72
C ARG A 545 -60.36 50.86 -48.10
N LYS A 546 -59.47 51.62 -47.44
CA LYS A 546 -59.56 52.72 -46.44
C LYS A 546 -60.00 52.24 -45.04
N ASP A 547 -59.04 52.34 -44.12
CA ASP A 547 -59.07 52.39 -42.65
C ASP A 547 -59.61 51.20 -41.84
N LYS A 548 -58.76 50.56 -41.01
CA LYS A 548 -58.60 50.83 -39.56
C LYS A 548 -57.81 49.74 -38.80
N SER A 549 -56.81 50.21 -38.04
CA SER A 549 -56.65 49.97 -36.59
C SER A 549 -56.44 48.53 -36.05
N SER A 550 -55.18 48.30 -35.64
CA SER A 550 -54.73 48.04 -34.26
C SER A 550 -54.12 46.67 -33.89
N LYS A 551 -52.97 46.83 -33.22
CA LYS A 551 -52.35 46.03 -32.15
C LYS A 551 -51.81 44.63 -32.48
N GLY A 552 -50.47 44.56 -32.43
CA GLY A 552 -49.85 43.77 -31.37
C GLY A 552 -48.55 43.05 -31.74
N ARG A 553 -47.51 43.37 -30.96
CA ARG A 553 -46.30 42.58 -30.66
C ARG A 553 -45.14 42.58 -31.66
N SER A 554 -44.23 43.50 -31.36
CA SER A 554 -42.81 43.47 -31.69
C SER A 554 -42.08 42.39 -30.88
N THR A 555 -41.23 41.61 -31.54
CA THR A 555 -39.95 41.10 -31.00
C THR A 555 -38.98 40.97 -32.17
N SER A 556 -37.96 41.81 -32.15
CA SER A 556 -36.82 41.87 -33.07
C SER A 556 -35.86 40.72 -32.75
N SER A 557 -35.38 39.96 -33.75
CA SER A 557 -34.00 40.01 -34.31
C SER A 557 -32.91 40.24 -33.24
N SER A 558 -31.78 39.56 -33.19
CA SER A 558 -31.07 38.67 -34.10
C SER A 558 -29.70 38.38 -33.47
N PHE A 559 -29.06 37.29 -33.91
CA PHE A 559 -27.61 37.12 -34.01
C PHE A 559 -26.74 36.75 -32.78
N LYS A 560 -26.20 35.54 -32.91
CA LYS A 560 -24.78 35.13 -32.83
C LYS A 560 -24.01 35.11 -31.49
N ASN A 561 -23.66 33.86 -31.16
CA ASN A 561 -22.31 33.30 -30.96
C ASN A 561 -21.73 33.08 -29.55
N SER A 562 -21.16 31.86 -29.42
CA SER A 562 -20.09 31.38 -28.52
C SER A 562 -20.50 31.13 -27.05
N SER A 563 -20.08 30.08 -26.33
CA SER A 563 -19.07 29.03 -26.57
C SER A 563 -19.30 27.81 -25.66
N SER A 564 -18.91 26.65 -26.22
CA SER A 564 -18.48 25.35 -25.67
C SER A 564 -18.49 25.04 -24.16
N SER A 565 -19.06 23.87 -23.81
CA SER A 565 -18.43 22.87 -22.93
C SER A 565 -19.26 21.57 -22.87
N SER A 566 -19.02 20.64 -23.79
CA SER A 566 -19.31 19.21 -23.59
C SER A 566 -18.34 18.37 -24.42
N GLY A 567 -17.16 18.14 -23.86
CA GLY A 567 -16.18 17.23 -24.42
C GLY A 567 -16.42 15.83 -23.90
N ASP A 568 -17.15 15.02 -24.65
CA ASP A 568 -17.13 13.56 -24.59
C ASP A 568 -17.58 13.03 -25.95
N SER A 569 -17.06 11.88 -26.38
CA SER A 569 -17.25 11.27 -27.71
C SER A 569 -16.34 11.80 -28.85
N LYS A 570 -15.02 11.70 -28.69
CA LYS A 570 -14.08 11.75 -29.83
C LYS A 570 -13.10 10.57 -29.94
N TYR A 571 -13.46 9.42 -29.36
CA TYR A 571 -12.61 8.22 -29.39
C TYR A 571 -13.18 7.04 -30.21
N LEU A 572 -14.39 7.16 -30.77
CA LEU A 572 -15.03 6.10 -31.57
C LEU A 572 -15.14 6.40 -33.08
N SER A 573 -14.67 7.55 -33.57
CA SER A 573 -14.87 7.97 -34.96
C SER A 573 -13.84 7.46 -35.98
N LYS A 574 -12.75 6.80 -35.56
CA LYS A 574 -11.69 6.33 -36.48
C LYS A 574 -11.94 4.97 -37.16
N LEU A 575 -13.03 4.27 -36.83
CA LEU A 575 -13.38 2.98 -37.45
C LEU A 575 -14.41 3.07 -38.60
N LYS A 576 -14.92 4.27 -38.93
CA LYS A 576 -15.92 4.45 -40.00
C LYS A 576 -15.37 4.97 -41.33
N GLU A 577 -14.08 5.31 -41.42
CA GLU A 577 -13.54 6.05 -42.58
C GLU A 577 -12.79 5.18 -43.61
N SER A 578 -12.64 3.88 -43.39
CA SER A 578 -11.95 2.96 -44.33
C SER A 578 -12.85 2.23 -45.34
N ARG A 579 -14.11 2.65 -45.54
CA ARG A 579 -15.07 1.97 -46.45
C ARG A 579 -15.53 2.77 -47.68
N LYS A 580 -14.88 3.89 -48.03
CA LYS A 580 -15.11 4.56 -49.31
C LYS A 580 -13.79 4.94 -49.94
N ILE A 581 -13.25 4.07 -50.79
CA ILE A 581 -12.50 4.35 -52.03
C ILE A 581 -12.28 3.00 -52.72
N ARG A 582 -13.11 2.71 -53.74
CA ARG A 582 -12.85 1.90 -54.97
C ARG A 582 -14.16 1.38 -55.53
N LYS A 583 -14.73 2.14 -56.47
CA LYS A 583 -15.43 1.67 -57.68
C LYS A 583 -15.79 2.91 -58.52
N TYR A 584 -14.80 3.45 -59.22
CA TYR A 584 -14.68 3.56 -60.67
C TYR A 584 -13.34 4.22 -60.97
#